data_AF-A0A392TEW0-F1
#
_entry.id   AF-A0A392TEW0-F1
#
_cell.length_a   1.000
_cell.length_b   1.000
_cell.length_c   1.000
_cell.angle_alpha   90.00
_cell.angle_beta   90.00
_cell.angle_gamma   90.00
#
_symmetry.space_group_name_H-M   'P 1'
#
loop_
_entity.id
_entity.type
_entity.pdbx_description
1 polymer ?
#
loop_
_entity_poly.entity_id
_entity_poly.type
_entity_poly.pdbx_seq_one_letter_code
_entity_poly.pdbx_strand_id
1 'polypeptide(L)' 'EYYLTKEETMSPGELASLEKLQAFVDGFVPARCVNLVGDPVLDAKGNERMEKRLINTKELLGCKSVAEVKICLGTDRD' A
#
# COMPACT_ATOMS: atom_id res chain seq x y z
N GLU A 1 -22.02 -18.01 -0.17
CA GLU A 1 -20.66 -18.57 -0.01
C GLU A 1 -19.59 -17.53 -0.39
N TYR A 2 -19.12 -16.76 0.59
CA TYR A 2 -17.88 -16.00 0.44
C TYR A 2 -16.74 -17.01 0.64
N TYR A 3 -15.97 -17.29 -0.40
CA TYR A 3 -14.81 -18.20 -0.31
C TYR A 3 -13.70 -17.53 0.49
N LEU A 4 -13.83 -17.55 1.82
CA LEU A 4 -12.74 -17.24 2.72
C LEU A 4 -12.12 -18.59 3.11
N THR A 5 -11.20 -19.08 2.29
CA THR A 5 -10.32 -20.18 2.69
C THR A 5 -9.58 -19.73 3.94
N LYS A 6 -9.82 -20.42 5.06
CA LYS A 6 -9.10 -20.15 6.31
C LYS A 6 -7.65 -20.59 6.11
N GLU A 7 -6.71 -19.83 6.67
CA GLU A 7 -5.27 -20.13 6.57
C GLU A 7 -4.97 -21.57 7.04
N GLU A 8 -5.69 -22.05 8.06
CA GLU A 8 -5.62 -23.42 8.60
C GLU A 8 -5.94 -24.52 7.57
N THR A 9 -6.64 -24.18 6.49
CA THR A 9 -7.03 -25.11 5.42
C THR A 9 -6.20 -24.97 4.14
N MET A 10 -5.23 -24.06 4.12
CA MET A 10 -4.39 -23.80 2.95
C MET A 10 -3.32 -24.88 2.78
N SER A 11 -3.06 -25.26 1.53
CA SER A 11 -1.90 -26.07 1.18
C SER A 11 -0.59 -25.31 1.43
N PRO A 12 0.55 -26.00 1.55
CA PRO A 12 1.85 -25.34 1.72
C PRO A 12 2.19 -24.32 0.62
N GLY A 13 1.75 -24.57 -0.62
CA GLY A 13 1.97 -23.64 -1.73
C GLY A 13 1.10 -22.37 -1.66
N GLU A 14 -0.12 -22.49 -1.13
CA GLU A 14 -1.01 -21.35 -0.88
C GLU A 14 -0.50 -20.49 0.28
N LEU A 15 -0.01 -21.12 1.35
CA LEU A 15 0.63 -20.41 2.47
C LEU A 15 1.86 -19.61 1.99
N ALA A 16 2.73 -20.23 1.19
CA ALA A 16 3.89 -19.54 0.62
C ALA A 16 3.49 -18.39 -0.32
N SER A 17 2.34 -18.50 -0.99
CA SER A 17 1.83 -17.42 -1.85
C SER A 17 1.19 -16.30 -1.03
N LEU A 18 0.48 -16.64 0.05
CA LEU A 18 -0.07 -15.69 1.01
C LEU A 18 1.04 -14.90 1.72
N GLU A 19 2.10 -15.58 2.16
CA GLU A 19 3.25 -14.94 2.81
C GLU A 19 3.94 -13.93 1.86
N LYS A 20 4.12 -14.29 0.58
CA LYS A 20 4.62 -13.36 -0.45
C LYS A 20 3.71 -12.15 -0.63
N LEU A 21 2.39 -12.37 -0.62
CA LEU A 21 1.42 -11.29 -0.75
C LEU A 21 1.45 -10.35 0.47
N GLN A 22 1.52 -10.92 1.68
CA GLN A 22 1.66 -10.16 2.93
C GLN A 22 2.95 -9.34 2.91
N ALA A 23 4.10 -9.95 2.60
CA ALA A 23 5.37 -9.24 2.51
C ALA A 23 5.35 -8.11 1.47
N PHE A 24 4.66 -8.30 0.33
CA PHE A 24 4.48 -7.27 -0.67
C PHE A 24 3.63 -6.09 -0.16
N VAL A 25 2.51 -6.38 0.52
CA VAL A 25 1.62 -5.37 1.10
C VAL A 25 2.30 -4.62 2.26
N ASP A 26 3.05 -5.32 3.11
CA ASP A 26 3.80 -4.73 4.22
C ASP A 26 4.93 -3.80 3.73
N GLY A 27 5.41 -4.01 2.51
CA GLY A 27 6.36 -3.12 1.85
C GLY A 27 5.76 -1.77 1.40
N PHE A 28 4.44 -1.59 1.48
CA PHE A 28 3.81 -0.33 1.12
C PHE A 28 4.08 0.74 2.18
N VAL A 29 4.76 1.82 1.77
CA VAL A 29 4.97 2.99 2.62
C VAL A 29 3.65 3.76 2.74
N PRO A 30 3.09 3.92 3.96
CA PRO A 30 1.89 4.71 4.15
C PRO A 30 2.14 6.17 3.74
N ALA A 31 1.12 6.82 3.19
CA ALA A 31 1.23 8.23 2.84
C ALA A 31 1.26 9.07 4.12
N ARG A 32 2.40 9.73 4.36
CA ARG A 32 2.53 10.74 5.42
C ARG A 32 1.67 11.95 5.06
N CYS A 33 0.82 12.37 5.99
CA CYS A 33 0.14 13.65 5.88
C CYS A 33 1.17 14.75 6.11
N VAL A 34 1.35 15.62 5.12
CA VAL A 34 2.22 16.78 5.24
C VAL A 34 1.42 18.07 5.11
N ASN A 35 1.85 19.12 5.81
CA ASN A 35 1.28 20.46 5.66
C ASN A 35 1.68 21.06 4.29
N LEU A 36 1.23 22.29 4.00
CA LEU A 36 1.54 22.98 2.73
C LEU A 36 3.04 23.26 2.52
N VAL A 37 3.84 23.21 3.59
CA VAL A 37 5.30 23.43 3.59
C VAL A 37 6.07 22.11 3.50
N GLY A 38 5.39 20.96 3.66
CA GLY A 38 5.98 19.64 3.59
C GLY A 38 6.27 18.98 4.95
N ASP A 39 5.98 19.64 6.08
CA ASP A 39 6.22 19.06 7.40
C ASP A 39 5.17 18.00 7.76
N PRO A 40 5.54 16.92 8.47
CA PRO A 40 4.60 15.93 8.94
C PRO A 40 3.52 16.53 9.85
N VAL A 41 2.26 16.26 9.54
CA VAL A 41 1.13 16.57 10.42
C VAL A 41 1.11 15.54 11.54
N LEU A 42 1.06 15.98 12.80
CA LEU A 42 1.01 15.08 13.95
C LEU A 42 -0.43 14.78 14.38
N ASP A 43 -0.65 13.60 14.92
CA ASP A 43 -1.89 13.21 15.59
C ASP A 43 -1.96 13.76 17.04
N ALA A 44 -3.07 13.49 17.73
CA ALA A 44 -3.27 13.94 19.11
C ALA A 44 -2.27 13.34 20.13
N LYS A 45 -1.52 12.30 19.75
CA LYS A 45 -0.48 11.65 20.55
C LYS A 45 0.93 12.12 20.16
N GLY A 46 1.05 12.99 19.16
CA GLY A 46 2.32 13.49 18.65
C GLY A 46 3.01 12.57 17.62
N ASN A 47 2.33 11.53 17.11
CA ASN A 47 2.87 10.69 16.05
C ASN A 47 2.55 11.28 14.68
N GLU A 48 3.37 10.99 13.66
CA GLU A 48 3.04 11.36 12.28
C GLU A 48 1.70 10.75 11.86
N ARG A 49 0.82 11.61 11.39
CA ARG A 49 -0.47 11.22 10.84
C ARG A 49 -0.22 10.54 9.49
N MET A 50 -0.62 9.29 9.42
CA MET A 50 -0.66 8.52 8.18
C MET A 50 -2.10 8.53 7.66
N GLU A 51 -2.29 8.79 6.38
CA GLU A 51 -3.61 8.67 5.73
C GLU A 51 -3.64 7.54 4.72
N LYS A 52 -4.82 6.94 4.59
CA LYS A 52 -5.08 5.98 3.52
C LYS A 52 -5.01 6.74 2.19
N ARG A 53 -4.02 6.42 1.36
CA ARG A 53 -3.93 6.95 0.00
C ARG A 53 -5.00 6.23 -0.85
N LEU A 54 -5.93 6.99 -1.40
CA LEU A 54 -6.85 6.49 -2.42
C LEU A 54 -6.05 6.34 -3.72
N ILE A 55 -5.89 5.10 -4.17
CA ILE A 55 -5.19 4.78 -5.42
C ILE A 55 -6.23 4.54 -6.50
N ASN A 56 -6.09 5.21 -7.64
CA ASN A 56 -6.88 4.92 -8.83
C ASN A 56 -6.36 3.63 -9.47
N THR A 57 -6.93 2.49 -9.06
CA THR A 57 -6.52 1.17 -9.55
C THR A 57 -6.70 1.02 -11.07
N LYS A 58 -7.66 1.73 -11.67
CA LYS A 58 -7.87 1.71 -13.12
C LYS A 58 -6.69 2.35 -13.87
N GLU A 59 -6.20 3.50 -13.40
CA GLU A 59 -5.02 4.14 -13.98
C GLU A 59 -3.76 3.33 -13.71
N LEU A 60 -3.61 2.81 -12.48
CA LEU A 60 -2.46 1.98 -12.11
C LEU A 60 -2.31 0.74 -13.01
N LEU A 61 -3.42 0.05 -13.33
CA LEU A 61 -3.42 -1.09 -14.25
C LEU A 61 -3.13 -0.69 -15.70
N GLY A 62 -3.30 0.59 -16.05
CA GLY A 62 -2.97 1.14 -17.36
C GLY A 62 -1.51 1.57 -17.53
N CYS A 63 -0.72 1.59 -16.44
CA CYS A 63 0.68 2.00 -16.48
C CYS A 63 1.53 1.02 -17.31
N LYS A 64 2.38 1.58 -18.18
CA LYS A 64 3.30 0.84 -19.06
C LYS A 64 4.75 0.91 -18.60
N SER A 65 5.04 1.73 -17.59
CA SER A 65 6.38 1.91 -17.06
C SER A 65 6.38 2.04 -15.54
N VAL A 66 7.54 1.74 -14.93
CA VAL A 66 7.76 1.93 -13.49
C VAL A 66 7.63 3.41 -13.10
N ALA A 67 7.99 4.34 -13.98
CA ALA A 67 7.83 5.77 -13.73
C ALA A 67 6.35 6.16 -13.63
N GLU A 68 5.50 5.69 -14.55
CA GLU A 68 4.05 5.92 -14.49
C GLU A 68 3.40 5.32 -13.23
N VAL A 69 3.86 4.13 -12.82
CA VAL A 69 3.45 3.50 -11.56
C VAL A 69 3.82 4.39 -10.37
N LYS A 70 5.05 4.91 -10.32
CA LYS A 70 5.49 5.81 -9.24
C LYS A 70 4.67 7.09 -9.15
N ILE A 71 4.32 7.68 -10.30
CA ILE A 71 3.44 8.85 -10.37
C ILE A 71 2.03 8.50 -9.85
N CYS A 72 1.41 7.42 -10.35
CA CYS A 72 0.08 6.98 -9.92
C CYS A 72 0.02 6.63 -8.43
N LEU A 73 1.11 6.07 -7.90
CA LEU A 73 1.23 5.75 -6.48
C LEU A 73 1.66 6.96 -5.65
N GLY A 74 2.06 8.09 -6.25
CA GLY A 74 2.59 9.27 -5.55
C GLY A 74 3.89 8.99 -4.80
N THR A 75 4.73 8.09 -5.32
CA THR A 75 6.04 7.70 -4.78
C THR A 75 7.22 8.27 -5.58
N ASP A 76 6.93 9.19 -6.50
CA ASP A 76 7.91 9.92 -7.32
C ASP A 76 8.77 10.94 -6.55
N ARG A 77 8.50 11.16 -5.25
CA ARG A 77 9.26 12.12 -4.46
C ARG A 77 10.72 11.68 -4.27
N ASP A 78 11.63 12.50 -4.80
CA ASP A 78 13.06 12.62 -4.48
C ASP A 78 13.32 12.70 -2.96
#